data_AF-N0AVH4-F1
#
_entry.id   AF-N0AVH4-F1
#
_cell.length_a   1.000
_cell.length_b   1.000
_cell.length_c   1.000
_cell.angle_alpha   90.00
_cell.angle_beta   90.00
_cell.angle_gamma   90.00
#
_symmetry.space_group_name_H-M   'P 1'
#
loop_
_entity.id
_entity.type
_entity.pdbx_description
1 polymer ?
#
loop_
_entity_poly.entity_id
_entity_poly.type
_entity_poly.pdbx_seq_one_letter_code
_entity_poly.pdbx_strand_id
1 'polypeptide(L)' 'MGRMHSRHKTRDSNKGSLPQVPKNLKKSDGIDEEFSQEVADHADLEALARANAANQRVKKKNK' A
#
# COMPACT_ATOMS: atom_id res chain seq x y z
N MET A 1 25.20 -15.98 -20.16
CA MET A 1 24.90 -14.70 -20.87
C MET A 1 23.94 -13.91 -19.97
N GLY A 2 24.29 -12.95 -19.12
CA GLY A 2 25.38 -11.98 -19.17
C GLY A 2 24.80 -10.59 -19.46
N ARG A 3 24.27 -9.88 -18.44
CA ARG A 3 24.12 -8.41 -18.44
C ARG A 3 24.15 -7.87 -17.01
N MET A 4 25.34 -7.90 -16.42
CA MET A 4 25.69 -7.03 -15.31
C MET A 4 26.78 -6.09 -15.81
N HIS A 5 26.38 -4.89 -16.25
CA HIS A 5 27.29 -3.75 -16.39
C HIS A 5 26.49 -2.54 -15.87
N SER A 6 26.66 -2.23 -14.58
CA SER A 6 27.60 -1.18 -14.16
C SER A 6 27.12 0.21 -14.55
N ARG A 7 26.79 1.00 -13.52
CA ARG A 7 27.34 2.37 -13.41
C ARG A 7 26.86 3.36 -14.47
N HIS A 8 25.54 3.57 -14.54
CA HIS A 8 25.03 4.82 -15.09
C HIS A 8 25.24 5.96 -14.08
N LYS A 9 26.39 6.62 -14.28
CA LYS A 9 26.77 7.95 -13.83
C LYS A 9 25.57 8.86 -13.59
N THR A 10 25.56 9.43 -12.39
CA THR A 10 25.02 10.74 -11.99
C THR A 10 24.46 11.54 -13.17
N ARG A 11 23.18 11.33 -13.48
CA ARG A 11 22.43 12.31 -14.24
C ARG A 11 22.06 13.41 -13.25
N ASP A 12 22.85 14.47 -13.30
CA ASP A 12 22.52 15.80 -12.77
C ASP A 12 21.33 16.34 -13.56
N SER A 13 20.21 15.65 -13.45
CA SER A 13 18.92 16.13 -13.90
C SER A 13 18.33 16.73 -12.66
N ASN A 14 18.35 18.07 -12.61
CA ASN A 14 17.50 18.91 -11.79
C ASN A 14 16.30 18.10 -11.27
N LYS A 15 16.49 17.47 -10.11
CA LYS A 15 15.46 16.68 -9.44
C LYS A 15 14.56 17.75 -8.89
N GLY A 16 13.69 18.31 -9.74
CA GLY A 16 12.45 18.89 -9.27
C GLY A 16 11.89 17.85 -8.33
N SER A 17 12.05 18.09 -7.03
CA SER A 17 11.69 17.21 -5.94
C SER A 17 10.17 17.24 -5.89
N LEU A 18 9.57 16.69 -6.94
CA LEU A 18 8.20 16.30 -7.02
C LEU A 18 8.22 14.92 -6.37
N PRO A 19 8.00 14.85 -5.05
CA PRO A 19 7.88 13.58 -4.41
C PRO A 19 6.81 12.75 -5.11
N GLN A 20 7.03 11.43 -5.13
CA GLN A 20 6.05 10.45 -5.61
C GLN A 20 4.65 10.68 -5.00
N VAL A 21 4.60 11.24 -3.80
CA VAL A 21 3.39 11.60 -3.07
C VAL A 21 3.37 13.11 -2.79
N PRO A 22 2.29 13.83 -3.15
CA PRO A 22 2.07 15.24 -2.82
C PRO A 22 2.38 15.58 -1.36
N LYS A 23 2.91 16.78 -1.08
CA LYS A 23 3.41 17.16 0.27
C LYS A 23 2.35 17.06 1.37
N ASN A 24 1.09 17.34 1.05
CA ASN A 24 -0.06 17.24 1.95
C ASN A 24 -0.45 15.79 2.29
N LEU A 25 -0.10 14.83 1.43
CA LEU A 25 -0.37 13.40 1.66
C LEU A 25 0.82 12.67 2.31
N LYS A 26 1.94 13.37 2.57
CA LYS A 26 3.12 12.78 3.22
C LYS A 26 3.01 12.65 4.73
N LYS A 27 2.17 13.49 5.33
CA LYS A 27 1.85 13.45 6.74
C LYS A 27 0.38 13.09 6.77
N SER A 28 0.04 11.85 7.08
CA SER A 28 -1.28 11.60 7.62
C SER A 28 -1.39 12.44 8.90
N ASP A 29 -2.56 12.97 9.19
CA ASP A 29 -2.78 13.84 10.37
C ASP A 29 -2.58 13.10 11.71
N GLY A 30 -2.11 11.85 11.68
CA GLY A 30 -1.98 10.98 12.86
C GLY A 30 -3.33 10.58 13.46
N ILE A 31 -4.42 10.93 12.78
CA ILE A 31 -5.77 10.51 13.12
C ILE A 31 -5.94 9.12 12.51
N ASP A 32 -5.76 8.09 13.33
CA ASP A 32 -6.16 6.74 12.98
C ASP A 32 -7.68 6.69 13.13
N GLU A 33 -8.42 6.65 12.02
CA GLU A 33 -9.86 6.41 12.03
C GLU A 33 -10.10 4.96 12.50
N GLU A 34 -10.55 4.81 13.75
CA GLU A 34 -10.81 3.50 14.32
C GLU A 34 -12.05 2.85 13.69
N PHE A 35 -11.95 1.55 13.41
CA PHE A 35 -13.09 0.78 12.90
C PHE A 35 -14.17 0.66 13.99
N SER A 36 -15.36 1.22 13.72
CA SER A 36 -16.55 1.05 14.56
C SER A 36 -17.57 0.15 13.86
N GLN A 37 -17.88 -0.99 14.48
CA GLN A 37 -18.83 -1.95 13.92
C GLN A 37 -20.27 -1.42 13.87
N GLU A 38 -20.63 -0.49 14.76
CA GLU A 38 -21.98 0.09 14.84
C GLU A 38 -22.26 1.10 13.72
N VAL A 39 -21.20 1.73 13.20
CA VAL A 39 -21.27 2.71 12.11
C VAL A 39 -20.96 2.07 10.75
N ALA A 40 -20.40 0.86 10.76
CA ALA A 40 -20.05 0.12 9.55
C ALA A 40 -21.28 -0.12 8.67
N ASP A 41 -21.16 0.21 7.39
CA ASP A 41 -22.22 -0.02 6.44
C ASP A 41 -22.19 -1.46 5.88
N HIS A 42 -23.10 -1.76 4.96
CA HIS A 42 -23.16 -3.08 4.36
C HIS A 42 -21.88 -3.43 3.56
N ALA A 43 -21.29 -2.45 2.88
CA ALA A 43 -20.11 -2.67 2.05
C ALA A 43 -18.88 -2.98 2.92
N ASP A 44 -18.77 -2.33 4.08
CA ASP A 44 -17.73 -2.59 5.06
C ASP A 44 -17.79 -4.03 5.58
N LEU A 45 -18.99 -4.49 5.95
CA LEU A 45 -19.20 -5.86 6.41
C LEU A 45 -18.88 -6.90 5.33
N GLU A 46 -19.27 -6.65 4.09
CA GLU A 46 -18.93 -7.51 2.95
C GLU A 46 -17.42 -7.57 2.70
N ALA A 47 -16.74 -6.43 2.78
CA ALA A 47 -15.30 -6.35 2.61
C ALA A 47 -14.57 -7.20 3.66
N LEU A 48 -14.98 -7.12 4.93
CA LEU A 48 -14.44 -7.95 6.01
C LEU A 48 -14.69 -9.45 5.76
N ALA A 49 -15.90 -9.82 5.35
CA ALA A 49 -16.23 -11.21 5.03
C ALA A 49 -15.36 -11.75 3.87
N ARG A 50 -15.17 -10.94 2.83
CA ARG A 50 -14.35 -11.27 1.66
C ARG A 50 -12.87 -11.41 2.03
N ALA A 51 -12.33 -10.51 2.84
CA ALA A 51 -10.97 -10.57 3.33
C ALA A 51 -10.72 -11.84 4.17
N ASN A 52 -11.65 -12.15 5.07
CA ASN A 52 -11.60 -13.37 5.89
C ASN A 52 -11.60 -14.64 5.01
N ALA A 53 -12.45 -14.71 3.99
CA ALA A 53 -12.48 -15.81 3.04
C ALA A 53 -11.15 -15.95 2.26
N ALA A 54 -10.56 -14.84 1.82
CA ALA A 54 -9.26 -14.86 1.15
C ALA A 54 -8.14 -15.37 2.07
N ASN A 55 -8.10 -14.91 3.32
CA ASN A 55 -7.13 -15.36 4.31
C ASN A 55 -7.22 -16.87 4.57
N GLN A 56 -8.44 -17.41 4.66
CA GLN A 56 -8.63 -18.86 4.79
C GLN A 56 -8.12 -19.62 3.58
N ARG A 57 -8.33 -19.11 2.36
CA ARG A 57 -7.81 -19.73 1.12
C ARG A 57 -6.29 -19.76 1.13
N VAL A 58 -5.62 -18.67 1.52
CA VAL A 58 -4.16 -18.62 1.61
C VAL A 58 -3.63 -19.59 2.67
N LYS A 59 -4.23 -19.60 3.87
CA LYS A 59 -3.86 -20.52 4.95
C LYS A 59 -3.96 -21.99 4.53
N LYS A 60 -4.99 -22.35 3.75
CA LYS A 60 -5.16 -23.71 3.21
C LYS A 60 -4.11 -24.09 2.17
N LYS A 61 -3.57 -23.13 1.41
CA LYS A 61 -2.51 -23.36 0.41
C LYS A 61 -1.12 -23.50 1.02
N ASN A 62 -0.90 -22.87 2.17
CA ASN A 62 0.39 -22.86 2.86
C ASN A 62 0.55 -24.05 3.84
N LYS A 63 -0.43 -24.94 3.90
CA LYS A 63 -0.39 -26.20 4.65
C LYS A 63 -0.20 -27.35 3.67
#